data_AF-A0A9D2CXG0-F1
#
_entry.id   AF-A0A9D2CXG0-F1
#
_cell.length_a   1.000
_cell.length_b   1.000
_cell.length_c   1.000
_cell.angle_alpha   90.00
_cell.angle_beta   90.00
_cell.angle_gamma   90.00
#
_symmetry.space_group_name_H-M   'P 1'
#
loop_
_entity.id
_entity.type
_entity.pdbx_description
1 polymer ?
#
loop_
_entity_poly.entity_id
_entity_poly.type
_entity_poly.pdbx_seq_one_letter_code
_entity_poly.pdbx_strand_id
1 'polypeptide(L)'
;MMIQRCYMALLWVALALSAGAAPTYQVPCLERLARSIGLNLPDNLEPDADNDSTWSYRGRALRVRTNAYGDVSHIGYKLFDTSWAAAHDARPVLDFLERYALEEDVLKPEDKAEATSRKDITFLKGNATLLKTLTPATAFSLGEQERRAYVVEWEAGNAPVSLRISADCQTLMGANLIELEEMLERNLLRTDAALPADTLPQAWHGCPVSTADNVAVADGGSFFSDLIRARLYLHADPARPGAYRVQTDPARPAQAVNNLLLTGCARQAVPLRLTFDKYGNVRKTLSVTLPQYVRYCNAEGCRLYLGVKERTETGISATLFAVNTKLAYCHTLSLIVPFSVLQGSGTVVGTLYAFTPLQNVTEDFFKNNP
;
A
#
# COMPACT_ATOMS: atom_id res chain seq x y z
N MET A 1 -17.49 38.52 50.90
CA MET A 1 -17.51 39.34 49.67
C MET A 1 -16.16 39.20 48.97
N MET A 2 -15.96 38.07 48.32
CA MET A 2 -14.78 37.70 47.50
C MET A 2 -15.16 36.33 46.94
N ILE A 3 -15.52 36.28 45.66
CA ILE A 3 -15.59 35.13 44.72
C ILE A 3 -16.44 35.67 43.55
N GLN A 4 -15.88 36.62 42.81
CA GLN A 4 -16.52 37.12 41.58
C GLN A 4 -15.46 37.62 40.60
N ARG A 5 -14.31 36.93 40.54
CA ARG A 5 -13.20 37.23 39.63
C ARG A 5 -12.51 36.00 39.02
N CYS A 6 -13.15 34.82 39.02
CA CYS A 6 -12.54 33.60 38.47
C CYS A 6 -13.30 32.97 37.27
N TYR A 7 -14.33 33.62 36.72
CA TYR A 7 -15.11 33.05 35.61
C TYR A 7 -14.74 33.60 34.21
N MET A 8 -13.73 34.47 34.11
CA MET A 8 -13.27 35.06 32.83
C MET A 8 -11.89 34.55 32.37
N ALA A 9 -11.31 33.55 33.07
CA ALA A 9 -10.03 32.94 32.69
C ALA A 9 -10.17 31.48 32.18
N LEU A 10 -11.37 30.89 32.26
CA LEU A 10 -11.64 29.50 31.84
C LEU A 10 -12.30 29.38 30.46
N LEU A 11 -12.67 30.49 29.82
CA LEU A 11 -13.18 30.50 28.43
C LEU A 11 -12.11 30.74 27.36
N TRP A 12 -10.83 30.81 27.75
CA TRP A 12 -9.68 31.00 26.85
C TRP A 12 -8.78 29.77 26.73
N VAL A 13 -9.25 28.59 27.17
CA VAL A 13 -8.52 27.31 27.02
C VAL A 13 -9.29 26.30 26.12
N ALA A 14 -10.43 26.70 25.55
CA ALA A 14 -11.16 25.92 24.53
C ALA A 14 -11.04 26.48 23.10
N LEU A 15 -10.15 27.46 22.88
CA LEU A 15 -9.50 27.65 21.58
C LEU A 15 -8.07 27.15 21.72
N ALA A 16 -7.93 25.84 21.94
CA ALA A 16 -6.71 25.18 21.54
C ALA A 16 -6.60 25.44 20.03
N LEU A 17 -5.55 26.18 19.66
CA LEU A 17 -5.16 26.48 18.30
C LEU A 17 -5.42 25.27 17.38
N SER A 18 -6.53 25.27 16.67
CA SER A 18 -6.58 24.70 15.32
C SER A 18 -5.79 25.67 14.44
N ALA A 19 -4.48 25.76 14.69
CA ALA A 19 -3.56 26.15 13.65
C ALA A 19 -3.71 25.06 12.60
N GLY A 20 -4.53 25.34 11.59
CA GLY A 20 -4.81 24.41 10.51
C GLY A 20 -3.50 23.97 9.89
N ALA A 21 -3.16 22.70 10.06
CA ALA A 21 -2.04 22.13 9.34
C ALA A 21 -2.44 22.07 7.87
N ALA A 22 -1.56 22.51 6.97
CA ALA A 22 -1.82 22.38 5.54
C ALA A 22 -2.12 20.91 5.19
N PRO A 23 -2.99 20.64 4.19
CA PRO A 23 -3.28 19.28 3.76
C PRO A 23 -1.99 18.54 3.42
N THR A 24 -1.87 17.30 3.88
CA THR A 24 -0.74 16.43 3.55
C THR A 24 -1.03 15.66 2.28
N TYR A 25 0.02 15.33 1.54
CA TYR A 25 -0.09 14.61 0.26
C TYR A 25 0.68 13.30 0.32
N GLN A 26 0.11 12.25 -0.28
CA GLN A 26 0.73 10.94 -0.34
C GLN A 26 2.07 11.01 -1.06
N VAL A 27 2.10 11.71 -2.20
CA VAL A 27 3.28 11.94 -3.03
C VAL A 27 3.37 13.40 -3.50
N PRO A 28 4.59 13.93 -3.73
CA PRO A 28 4.77 15.35 -4.07
C PRO A 28 4.10 15.81 -5.38
N CYS A 29 3.86 14.90 -6.33
CA CYS A 29 3.20 15.25 -7.59
C CYS A 29 1.77 15.77 -7.37
N LEU A 30 1.04 15.23 -6.38
CA LEU A 30 -0.32 15.64 -6.05
C LEU A 30 -0.34 17.04 -5.43
N GLU A 31 0.64 17.37 -4.59
CA GLU A 31 0.79 18.71 -4.03
C GLU A 31 1.07 19.74 -5.14
N ARG A 32 1.98 19.41 -6.07
CA ARG A 32 2.27 20.25 -7.24
C ARG A 32 1.01 20.44 -8.09
N LEU A 33 0.27 19.37 -8.36
CA LEU A 33 -0.95 19.42 -9.17
C LEU A 33 -2.04 20.28 -8.51
N ALA A 34 -2.28 20.09 -7.20
CA ALA A 34 -3.21 20.90 -6.43
C ALA A 34 -2.88 22.40 -6.52
N ARG A 35 -1.60 22.75 -6.36
CA ARG A 35 -1.12 24.13 -6.49
C ARG A 35 -1.30 24.68 -7.90
N SER A 36 -0.96 23.89 -8.93
CA SER A 36 -1.05 24.32 -10.34
C SER A 36 -2.49 24.63 -10.78
N ILE A 37 -3.48 23.98 -10.18
CA ILE A 37 -4.90 24.23 -10.49
C ILE A 37 -5.58 25.16 -9.49
N GLY A 38 -4.87 25.63 -8.46
CA GLY A 38 -5.45 26.45 -7.39
C GLY A 38 -6.50 25.71 -6.54
N LEU A 39 -6.31 24.40 -6.32
CA LEU A 39 -7.22 23.58 -5.54
C LEU A 39 -7.10 23.91 -4.05
N ASN A 40 -8.13 24.53 -3.49
CA ASN A 40 -8.22 24.80 -2.06
C ASN A 40 -8.86 23.60 -1.35
N LEU A 41 -8.01 22.81 -0.68
CA LEU A 41 -8.44 21.70 0.15
C LEU A 41 -8.52 22.14 1.63
N PRO A 42 -9.48 21.61 2.41
CA PRO A 42 -9.48 21.76 3.86
C PRO A 42 -8.18 21.26 4.48
N ASP A 43 -7.78 21.88 5.58
CA ASP A 43 -6.58 21.55 6.35
C ASP A 43 -6.57 20.09 6.85
N ASN A 44 -7.74 19.61 7.27
CA ASN A 44 -7.94 18.22 7.70
C ASN A 44 -8.99 17.57 6.82
N LEU A 45 -8.56 16.57 6.05
CA LEU A 45 -9.45 15.69 5.29
C LEU A 45 -9.68 14.40 6.09
N GLU A 46 -10.90 13.87 6.03
CA GLU A 46 -11.23 12.60 6.65
C GLU A 46 -10.39 11.47 6.02
N PRO A 47 -9.87 10.50 6.81
CA PRO A 47 -9.25 9.31 6.27
C PRO A 47 -10.18 8.51 5.36
N ASP A 48 -9.61 7.89 4.32
CA ASP A 48 -10.31 7.05 3.35
C ASP A 48 -11.53 7.71 2.68
N ALA A 49 -11.51 9.04 2.56
CA ALA A 49 -12.57 9.80 1.91
C ALA A 49 -12.48 9.66 0.38
N ASP A 50 -13.64 9.58 -0.28
CA ASP A 50 -13.78 9.59 -1.74
C ASP A 50 -14.81 10.64 -2.16
N ASN A 51 -14.33 11.75 -2.73
CA ASN A 51 -15.16 12.87 -3.10
C ASN A 51 -14.98 13.18 -4.59
N ASP A 52 -16.08 13.12 -5.33
CA ASP A 52 -16.07 13.29 -6.78
C ASP A 52 -17.09 14.32 -7.29
N SER A 53 -17.58 15.18 -6.39
CA SER A 53 -18.60 16.18 -6.69
C SER A 53 -18.30 17.59 -6.16
N THR A 54 -17.37 17.75 -5.22
CA THR A 54 -17.12 19.05 -4.57
C THR A 54 -16.25 19.98 -5.39
N TRP A 55 -15.25 19.44 -6.10
CA TRP A 55 -14.27 20.26 -6.82
C TRP A 55 -14.41 20.11 -8.33
N SER A 56 -14.05 21.17 -9.04
CA SER A 56 -14.00 21.17 -10.49
C SER A 56 -12.81 21.98 -11.00
N TYR A 57 -12.33 21.63 -12.18
CA TYR A 57 -11.34 22.40 -12.91
C TYR A 57 -11.79 22.53 -14.36
N ARG A 58 -11.74 23.75 -14.91
CA ARG A 58 -12.22 24.10 -16.27
C ARG A 58 -13.62 23.53 -16.58
N GLY A 59 -14.52 23.58 -15.59
CA GLY A 59 -15.92 23.12 -15.73
C GLY A 59 -16.11 21.61 -15.69
N ARG A 60 -15.07 20.82 -15.40
CA ARG A 60 -15.15 19.36 -15.26
C ARG A 60 -14.97 18.95 -13.81
N ALA A 61 -15.75 17.98 -13.35
CA ALA A 61 -15.66 17.44 -11.99
C ALA A 61 -14.29 16.79 -11.74
N LEU A 62 -13.75 17.03 -10.55
CA LEU A 62 -12.55 16.36 -10.05
C LEU A 62 -12.95 15.27 -9.07
N ARG A 63 -12.19 14.18 -9.06
CA ARG A 63 -12.15 13.23 -7.95
C ARG A 63 -10.93 13.52 -7.09
N VAL A 64 -11.16 13.65 -5.78
CA VAL A 64 -10.15 13.84 -4.75
C VAL A 64 -10.37 12.79 -3.68
N ARG A 65 -9.29 12.11 -3.28
CA ARG A 65 -9.35 11.08 -2.25
C ARG A 65 -8.23 11.21 -1.24
N THR A 66 -8.46 10.63 -0.08
CA THR A 66 -7.44 10.46 0.95
C THR A 66 -7.13 8.99 1.20
N ASN A 67 -5.96 8.73 1.78
CA ASN A 67 -5.61 7.41 2.30
C ASN A 67 -6.06 7.25 3.77
N ALA A 68 -5.76 6.10 4.37
CA ALA A 68 -6.04 5.79 5.77
C ALA A 68 -5.38 6.75 6.78
N TYR A 69 -4.42 7.56 6.33
CA TYR A 69 -3.76 8.57 7.17
C TYR A 69 -4.32 10.00 6.97
N GLY A 70 -5.31 10.17 6.10
CA GLY A 70 -5.86 11.48 5.72
C GLY A 70 -5.02 12.26 4.71
N ASP A 71 -3.94 11.68 4.17
CA ASP A 71 -3.16 12.35 3.12
C ASP A 71 -3.90 12.24 1.79
N VAL A 72 -3.86 13.31 0.99
CA VAL A 72 -4.41 13.31 -0.37
C VAL A 72 -3.68 12.26 -1.21
N SER A 73 -4.42 11.24 -1.63
CA SER A 73 -3.92 10.06 -2.36
C SER A 73 -4.29 10.09 -3.84
N HIS A 74 -5.23 10.93 -4.24
CA HIS A 74 -5.62 11.10 -5.64
C HIS A 74 -6.18 12.49 -5.91
N ILE A 75 -5.83 13.05 -7.07
CA ILE A 75 -6.45 14.24 -7.67
C ILE A 75 -6.49 13.99 -9.18
N GLY A 76 -7.67 13.97 -9.77
CA GLY A 76 -7.83 13.76 -11.20
C GLY A 76 -9.20 14.18 -11.72
N TYR A 77 -9.37 14.23 -13.04
CA TYR A 77 -10.70 14.39 -13.62
C TYR A 77 -11.56 13.16 -13.32
N LYS A 78 -12.83 13.33 -12.93
CA LYS A 78 -13.76 12.20 -12.77
C LYS A 78 -14.08 11.61 -14.15
N LEU A 79 -13.32 10.58 -14.55
CA LEU A 79 -13.50 9.88 -15.82
C LEU A 79 -14.32 8.60 -15.66
N PHE A 80 -14.33 8.01 -14.46
CA PHE A 80 -15.00 6.75 -14.19
C PHE A 80 -16.11 6.90 -13.16
N ASP A 81 -17.15 6.10 -13.32
CA ASP A 81 -18.22 5.99 -12.34
C ASP A 81 -17.68 5.54 -10.97
N THR A 82 -18.31 6.04 -9.91
CA THR A 82 -17.91 5.80 -8.52
C THR A 82 -17.98 4.32 -8.15
N SER A 83 -18.94 3.55 -8.71
CA SER A 83 -19.04 2.12 -8.45
C SER A 83 -17.83 1.36 -9.00
N TRP A 84 -17.35 1.75 -10.19
CA TRP A 84 -16.15 1.19 -10.81
C TRP A 84 -14.89 1.59 -10.04
N ALA A 85 -14.79 2.87 -9.67
CA ALA A 85 -13.63 3.37 -8.94
C ALA A 85 -13.50 2.73 -7.55
N ALA A 86 -14.60 2.39 -6.87
CA ALA A 86 -14.58 1.80 -5.53
C ALA A 86 -14.46 0.27 -5.53
N ALA A 87 -15.09 -0.42 -6.48
CA ALA A 87 -15.20 -1.89 -6.45
C ALA A 87 -14.13 -2.64 -7.25
N HIS A 88 -13.31 -1.95 -8.04
CA HIS A 88 -12.44 -2.62 -9.00
C HIS A 88 -11.00 -2.78 -8.52
N ASP A 89 -10.45 -3.98 -8.72
CA ASP A 89 -9.06 -4.31 -8.38
C ASP A 89 -8.04 -3.43 -9.11
N ALA A 90 -8.43 -2.81 -10.22
CA ALA A 90 -7.58 -1.94 -11.01
C ALA A 90 -7.67 -0.45 -10.64
N ARG A 91 -8.17 -0.10 -9.44
CA ARG A 91 -8.25 1.29 -8.93
C ARG A 91 -6.98 2.12 -9.23
N PRO A 92 -5.74 1.66 -8.96
CA PRO A 92 -4.54 2.45 -9.26
C PRO A 92 -4.39 2.88 -10.72
N VAL A 93 -4.84 2.06 -11.67
CA VAL A 93 -4.80 2.37 -13.11
C VAL A 93 -5.84 3.44 -13.45
N LEU A 94 -7.03 3.34 -12.86
CA LEU A 94 -8.08 4.34 -13.04
C LEU A 94 -7.64 5.70 -12.47
N ASP A 95 -7.03 5.70 -11.29
CA ASP A 95 -6.52 6.93 -10.65
C ASP A 95 -5.41 7.56 -11.49
N PHE A 96 -4.49 6.73 -11.99
CA PHE A 96 -3.47 7.16 -12.93
C PHE A 96 -4.09 7.86 -14.13
N LEU A 97 -5.12 7.28 -14.76
CA LEU A 97 -5.78 7.85 -15.94
C LEU A 97 -6.48 9.17 -15.65
N GLU A 98 -7.20 9.26 -14.53
CA GLU A 98 -7.87 10.48 -14.08
C GLU A 98 -6.87 11.60 -13.79
N ARG A 99 -5.76 11.27 -13.11
CA ARG A 99 -4.65 12.20 -12.83
C ARG A 99 -3.93 12.60 -14.11
N TYR A 100 -3.61 11.64 -14.97
CA TYR A 100 -2.91 11.85 -16.23
C TYR A 100 -3.69 12.81 -17.14
N ALA A 101 -5.00 12.60 -17.28
CA ALA A 101 -5.86 13.50 -18.06
C ALA A 101 -5.88 14.93 -17.50
N LEU A 102 -5.81 15.10 -16.19
CA LEU A 102 -5.72 16.41 -15.54
C LEU A 102 -4.34 17.04 -15.76
N GLU A 103 -3.27 16.30 -15.53
CA GLU A 103 -1.88 16.76 -15.75
C GLU A 103 -1.69 17.25 -17.20
N GLU A 104 -2.20 16.52 -18.19
CA GLU A 104 -2.13 16.92 -19.60
C GLU A 104 -2.85 18.24 -19.91
N ASP A 105 -3.86 18.60 -19.14
CA ASP A 105 -4.61 19.85 -19.32
C ASP A 105 -3.98 21.04 -18.59
N VAL A 106 -3.17 20.75 -17.57
CA VAL A 106 -2.46 21.73 -16.72
C VAL A 106 -1.07 22.05 -17.29
N LEU A 107 -0.38 21.06 -17.87
CA LEU A 107 0.96 21.22 -18.41
C LEU A 107 1.00 22.24 -19.55
N LYS A 108 1.99 23.13 -19.49
CA LYS A 108 2.27 24.07 -20.59
C LYS A 108 2.82 23.31 -21.80
N PRO A 109 2.54 23.76 -23.04
CA PRO A 109 3.00 23.07 -24.25
C PRO A 109 4.49 22.72 -24.27
N GLU A 110 5.33 23.62 -23.76
CA GLU A 110 6.78 23.46 -23.68
C GLU A 110 7.23 22.31 -22.75
N ASP A 111 6.46 22.00 -21.70
CA ASP A 111 6.81 20.98 -20.69
C ASP A 111 6.21 19.60 -21.03
N LYS A 112 5.24 19.54 -21.96
CA LYS A 112 4.48 18.32 -22.25
C LYS A 112 5.35 17.18 -22.78
N ALA A 113 6.29 17.48 -23.66
CA ALA A 113 7.14 16.45 -24.28
C ALA A 113 8.01 15.74 -23.22
N GLU A 114 8.61 16.50 -22.31
CA GLU A 114 9.42 15.97 -21.21
C GLU A 114 8.56 15.25 -20.16
N ALA A 115 7.42 15.84 -19.78
CA ALA A 115 6.53 15.21 -18.80
C ALA A 115 5.93 13.90 -19.33
N THR A 116 5.65 13.81 -20.63
CA THR A 116 5.15 12.59 -21.28
C THR A 116 6.23 11.54 -21.41
N SER A 117 7.47 11.90 -21.76
CA SER A 117 8.56 10.93 -21.95
C SER A 117 8.95 10.22 -20.65
N ARG A 118 8.67 10.82 -19.49
CA ARG A 118 8.86 10.22 -18.16
C ARG A 118 7.77 9.24 -17.77
N LYS A 119 6.67 9.16 -18.52
CA LYS A 119 5.54 8.27 -18.26
C LYS A 119 5.61 7.10 -19.23
N ASP A 120 5.60 5.88 -18.69
CA ASP A 120 5.66 4.67 -19.51
C ASP A 120 4.26 4.32 -20.05
N ILE A 121 3.80 5.14 -20.99
CA ILE A 121 2.51 5.02 -21.66
C ILE A 121 2.65 5.08 -23.19
N THR A 122 1.75 4.41 -23.89
CA THR A 122 1.69 4.43 -25.36
C THR A 122 0.24 4.51 -25.82
N PHE A 123 -0.08 5.47 -26.67
CA PHE A 123 -1.38 5.53 -27.35
C PHE A 123 -1.37 4.56 -28.54
N LEU A 124 -2.25 3.56 -28.49
CA LEU A 124 -2.48 2.61 -29.58
C LEU A 124 -3.49 3.18 -30.59
N LYS A 125 -4.46 3.97 -30.10
CA LYS A 125 -5.41 4.75 -30.90
C LYS A 125 -5.65 6.10 -30.24
N GLY A 126 -5.83 7.14 -31.05
CA GLY A 126 -6.07 8.49 -30.54
C GLY A 126 -4.83 9.13 -29.93
N ASN A 127 -5.03 10.12 -29.05
CA ASN A 127 -3.97 10.82 -28.33
C ASN A 127 -4.50 11.41 -27.02
N ALA A 128 -3.60 11.95 -26.19
CA ALA A 128 -3.93 12.47 -24.86
C ALA A 128 -5.02 13.55 -24.86
N THR A 129 -5.15 14.33 -25.94
CA THR A 129 -6.17 15.38 -26.02
C THR A 129 -7.59 14.83 -26.06
N LEU A 130 -7.77 13.56 -26.45
CA LEU A 130 -9.08 12.91 -26.47
C LEU A 130 -9.53 12.46 -25.07
N LEU A 131 -8.63 12.34 -24.09
CA LEU A 131 -9.01 12.02 -22.71
C LEU A 131 -9.94 13.09 -22.11
N LYS A 132 -9.90 14.32 -22.63
CA LYS A 132 -10.78 15.41 -22.19
C LYS A 132 -12.23 15.26 -22.64
N THR A 133 -12.50 14.43 -23.66
CA THR A 133 -13.86 14.19 -24.16
C THR A 133 -14.54 13.03 -23.45
N LEU A 134 -13.80 12.29 -22.61
CA LEU A 134 -14.32 11.17 -21.85
C LEU A 134 -15.14 11.66 -20.64
N THR A 135 -16.19 10.91 -20.34
CA THR A 135 -17.10 11.15 -19.21
C THR A 135 -17.34 9.84 -18.46
N PRO A 136 -17.87 9.86 -17.23
CA PRO A 136 -18.24 8.64 -16.50
C PRO A 136 -19.24 7.73 -17.24
N ALA A 137 -19.99 8.27 -18.20
CA ALA A 137 -20.94 7.51 -19.02
C ALA A 137 -20.29 6.86 -20.26
N THR A 138 -19.03 7.18 -20.58
CA THR A 138 -18.33 6.62 -21.73
C THR A 138 -17.90 5.19 -21.42
N ALA A 139 -18.42 4.22 -22.18
CA ALA A 139 -18.07 2.82 -22.01
C ALA A 139 -16.58 2.59 -22.28
N PHE A 140 -15.97 1.72 -21.48
CA PHE A 140 -14.57 1.36 -21.59
C PHE A 140 -14.34 -0.12 -21.27
N SER A 141 -13.21 -0.65 -21.74
CA SER A 141 -12.68 -1.94 -21.34
C SER A 141 -11.29 -1.77 -20.73
N LEU A 142 -10.96 -2.66 -19.80
CA LEU A 142 -9.65 -2.71 -19.15
C LEU A 142 -9.15 -4.15 -19.16
N GLY A 143 -8.00 -4.37 -19.80
CA GLY A 143 -7.31 -5.65 -19.82
C GLY A 143 -5.95 -5.54 -19.13
N GLU A 144 -5.58 -6.56 -18.34
CA GLU A 144 -4.24 -6.71 -17.77
C GLU A 144 -3.44 -7.74 -18.58
N GLN A 145 -2.19 -7.42 -18.87
CA GLN A 145 -1.21 -8.31 -19.51
C GLN A 145 -0.19 -8.79 -18.48
N GLU A 146 -0.53 -9.86 -17.75
CA GLU A 146 0.36 -10.64 -16.88
C GLU A 146 1.38 -9.82 -16.08
N ARG A 147 0.94 -8.82 -15.28
CA ARG A 147 1.81 -7.96 -14.45
C ARG A 147 2.80 -7.07 -15.21
N ARG A 148 2.66 -6.91 -16.53
CA ARG A 148 3.53 -6.07 -17.37
C ARG A 148 2.89 -4.76 -17.80
N ALA A 149 1.61 -4.82 -18.17
CA ALA A 149 0.92 -3.65 -18.69
C ALA A 149 -0.59 -3.77 -18.53
N TYR A 150 -1.25 -2.63 -18.58
CA TYR A 150 -2.69 -2.49 -18.71
C TYR A 150 -3.00 -1.92 -20.10
N VAL A 151 -4.05 -2.42 -20.72
CA VAL A 151 -4.61 -1.87 -21.97
C VAL A 151 -6.02 -1.38 -21.68
N VAL A 152 -6.27 -0.11 -21.97
CA VAL A 152 -7.55 0.55 -21.70
C VAL A 152 -8.09 1.13 -22.98
N GLU A 153 -9.35 0.80 -23.29
CA GLU A 153 -9.98 1.19 -24.55
C GLU A 153 -11.33 1.85 -24.31
N TRP A 154 -11.57 2.97 -25.00
CA TRP A 154 -12.85 3.67 -25.02
C TRP A 154 -13.37 3.77 -26.45
N GLU A 155 -14.67 3.50 -26.59
CA GLU A 155 -15.42 3.75 -27.82
C GLU A 155 -16.11 5.11 -27.71
N ALA A 156 -15.36 6.20 -27.94
CA ALA A 156 -15.89 7.56 -27.91
C ALA A 156 -16.43 7.98 -29.29
N GLY A 157 -17.60 7.45 -29.67
CA GLY A 157 -18.23 7.75 -30.96
C GLY A 157 -17.34 7.37 -32.15
N ASN A 158 -16.97 8.34 -32.99
CA ASN A 158 -16.08 8.13 -34.14
C ASN A 158 -14.57 8.30 -33.82
N ALA A 159 -14.20 8.54 -32.56
CA ALA A 159 -12.83 8.81 -32.14
C ALA A 159 -12.37 7.82 -31.06
N PRO A 160 -12.01 6.58 -31.42
CA PRO A 160 -11.57 5.59 -30.45
C PRO A 160 -10.27 6.01 -29.77
N VAL A 161 -10.18 5.77 -28.47
CA VAL A 161 -8.98 6.01 -27.66
C VAL A 161 -8.54 4.69 -27.05
N SER A 162 -7.28 4.33 -27.24
CA SER A 162 -6.71 3.11 -26.65
C SER A 162 -5.30 3.42 -26.14
N LEU A 163 -5.05 3.10 -24.87
CA LEU A 163 -3.77 3.30 -24.20
C LEU A 163 -3.23 1.97 -23.68
N ARG A 164 -1.91 1.82 -23.80
CA ARG A 164 -1.10 0.87 -23.05
C ARG A 164 -0.36 1.60 -21.94
N ILE A 165 -0.43 1.12 -20.71
CA ILE A 165 0.24 1.66 -19.53
C ILE A 165 1.08 0.56 -18.92
N SER A 166 2.36 0.79 -18.65
CA SER A 166 3.17 -0.21 -17.96
C SER A 166 2.70 -0.42 -16.51
N ALA A 167 2.73 -1.67 -16.06
CA ALA A 167 2.42 -2.05 -14.70
C ALA A 167 3.62 -1.73 -13.80
N ASP A 168 3.76 -0.44 -13.48
CA ASP A 168 4.89 0.12 -12.73
C ASP A 168 4.38 1.08 -11.65
N CYS A 169 4.80 0.85 -10.40
CA CYS A 169 4.35 1.64 -9.26
C CYS A 169 4.69 3.13 -9.39
N GLN A 170 5.87 3.46 -9.95
CA GLN A 170 6.29 4.86 -10.11
C GLN A 170 5.37 5.59 -11.09
N THR A 171 5.01 4.94 -12.20
CA THR A 171 4.07 5.45 -13.20
C THR A 171 2.68 5.65 -12.59
N LEU A 172 2.13 4.60 -11.95
CA LEU A 172 0.78 4.63 -11.39
C LEU A 172 0.62 5.68 -10.29
N MET A 173 1.60 5.78 -9.38
CA MET A 173 1.60 6.75 -8.29
C MET A 173 2.04 8.15 -8.74
N GLY A 174 2.76 8.27 -9.86
CA GLY A 174 3.33 9.55 -10.31
C GLY A 174 4.48 10.03 -9.44
N ALA A 175 5.26 9.11 -8.89
CA ALA A 175 6.35 9.37 -7.97
C ALA A 175 7.59 8.57 -8.39
N ASN A 176 8.77 9.15 -8.24
CA ASN A 176 10.01 8.41 -8.44
C ASN A 176 10.33 7.53 -7.22
N LEU A 177 11.29 6.61 -7.37
CA LEU A 177 11.65 5.67 -6.31
C LEU A 177 12.06 6.35 -4.99
N ILE A 178 12.77 7.49 -5.03
CA ILE A 178 13.16 8.22 -3.82
C ILE A 178 11.91 8.72 -3.08
N GLU A 179 10.96 9.32 -3.80
CA GLU A 179 9.69 9.82 -3.25
C GLU A 179 8.85 8.65 -2.68
N LEU A 180 8.83 7.49 -3.34
CA LEU A 180 8.14 6.29 -2.85
C LEU A 180 8.77 5.74 -1.56
N GLU A 181 10.10 5.70 -1.48
CA GLU A 181 10.81 5.25 -0.27
C GLU A 181 10.61 6.21 0.91
N GLU A 182 10.58 7.52 0.66
CA GLU A 182 10.22 8.52 1.68
C GLU A 182 8.78 8.36 2.15
N MET A 183 7.85 8.10 1.24
CA MET A 183 6.45 7.79 1.56
C MET A 183 6.36 6.54 2.44
N LEU A 184 7.07 5.45 2.09
CA LEU A 184 7.09 4.22 2.89
C LEU A 184 7.60 4.49 4.29
N GLU A 185 8.72 5.20 4.42
CA GLU A 185 9.29 5.50 5.74
C GLU A 185 8.31 6.28 6.60
N ARG A 186 7.75 7.36 6.05
CA ARG A 186 6.76 8.21 6.73
C ARG A 186 5.54 7.39 7.18
N ASN A 187 4.98 6.58 6.28
CA ASN A 187 3.75 5.83 6.55
C ASN A 187 4.00 4.68 7.52
N LEU A 188 5.14 3.98 7.42
CA LEU A 188 5.55 2.94 8.36
C LEU A 188 5.65 3.52 9.78
N LEU A 189 6.29 4.68 9.95
CA LEU A 189 6.43 5.34 11.24
C LEU A 189 5.11 5.85 11.82
N ARG A 190 4.13 6.22 10.97
CA ARG A 190 2.76 6.58 11.38
C ARG A 190 1.87 5.38 11.68
N THR A 191 2.27 4.18 11.25
CA THR A 191 1.47 2.97 11.44
C THR A 191 1.47 2.57 12.90
N ASP A 192 0.28 2.32 13.44
CA ASP A 192 0.11 1.90 14.83
C ASP A 192 0.77 0.54 15.12
N ALA A 193 1.32 0.39 16.33
CA ALA A 193 2.05 -0.79 16.76
C ALA A 193 1.20 -1.78 17.58
N ALA A 194 -0.14 -1.63 17.60
CA ALA A 194 -0.99 -2.56 18.33
C ALA A 194 -0.88 -3.98 17.78
N LEU A 195 -0.87 -4.93 18.71
CA LEU A 195 -0.82 -6.34 18.39
C LEU A 195 -2.17 -6.78 17.80
N PRO A 196 -2.17 -7.49 16.66
CA PRO A 196 -3.39 -8.07 16.15
C PRO A 196 -3.83 -9.23 17.04
N ALA A 197 -5.15 -9.43 17.15
CA ALA A 197 -5.71 -10.58 17.84
C ALA A 197 -5.24 -11.89 17.19
N ASP A 198 -5.23 -12.97 17.97
CA ASP A 198 -4.88 -14.33 17.53
C ASP A 198 -6.00 -15.04 16.77
N THR A 199 -6.99 -14.30 16.27
CA THR A 199 -8.04 -14.81 15.38
C THR A 199 -7.52 -14.96 13.96
N LEU A 200 -8.11 -15.87 13.18
CA LEU A 200 -7.82 -15.97 11.75
C LEU A 200 -8.06 -14.60 11.05
N PRO A 201 -7.06 -14.02 10.35
CA PRO A 201 -7.27 -12.73 9.70
C PRO A 201 -8.27 -12.82 8.54
N GLN A 202 -8.98 -11.73 8.24
CA GLN A 202 -10.04 -11.71 7.22
C GLN A 202 -9.55 -12.19 5.84
N ALA A 203 -8.33 -11.77 5.44
CA ALA A 203 -7.72 -12.14 4.15
C ALA A 203 -7.49 -13.66 3.96
N TRP A 204 -7.57 -14.45 5.03
CA TRP A 204 -7.40 -15.90 5.01
C TRP A 204 -8.74 -16.66 5.04
N HIS A 205 -9.87 -15.96 5.16
CA HIS A 205 -11.19 -16.59 5.08
C HIS A 205 -11.44 -17.04 3.64
N GLY A 206 -11.59 -18.36 3.45
CA GLY A 206 -11.75 -18.99 2.13
C GLY A 206 -10.48 -19.63 1.57
N CYS A 207 -9.33 -19.47 2.22
CA CYS A 207 -8.15 -20.26 1.90
C CYS A 207 -8.41 -21.76 2.19
N PRO A 208 -7.92 -22.68 1.35
CA PRO A 208 -7.98 -24.11 1.64
C PRO A 208 -7.33 -24.42 2.99
N VAL A 209 -8.04 -25.15 3.85
CA VAL A 209 -7.52 -25.61 5.14
C VAL A 209 -7.37 -27.12 5.09
N SER A 210 -6.16 -27.60 5.40
CA SER A 210 -5.86 -29.01 5.58
C SER A 210 -5.53 -29.27 7.05
N THR A 211 -5.86 -30.46 7.55
CA THR A 211 -5.55 -30.85 8.95
C THR A 211 -4.81 -32.18 8.95
N ALA A 212 -3.63 -32.21 9.56
CA ALA A 212 -2.85 -33.41 9.80
C ALA A 212 -2.19 -33.30 11.19
N ASP A 213 -2.14 -34.41 11.94
CA ASP A 213 -1.47 -34.50 13.25
C ASP A 213 -1.86 -33.40 14.26
N ASN A 214 -3.15 -33.05 14.33
CA ASN A 214 -3.69 -31.96 15.16
C ASN A 214 -3.09 -30.57 14.86
N VAL A 215 -2.63 -30.36 13.62
CA VAL A 215 -2.20 -29.07 13.08
C VAL A 215 -3.09 -28.75 11.89
N ALA A 216 -3.86 -27.67 11.99
CA ALA A 216 -4.56 -27.12 10.85
C ALA A 216 -3.65 -26.14 10.11
N VAL A 217 -3.63 -26.18 8.79
CA VAL A 217 -2.82 -25.30 7.94
C VAL A 217 -3.72 -24.67 6.89
N ALA A 218 -3.83 -23.33 6.93
CA ALA A 218 -4.45 -22.57 5.86
C ALA A 218 -3.39 -22.26 4.78
N ASP A 219 -3.70 -22.62 3.53
CA ASP A 219 -2.82 -22.40 2.39
C ASP A 219 -3.23 -21.12 1.63
N GLY A 220 -2.36 -20.12 1.69
CA GLY A 220 -2.44 -18.86 1.00
C GLY A 220 -1.64 -18.85 -0.31
N GLY A 221 -1.28 -19.99 -0.87
CA GLY A 221 -0.59 -20.11 -2.15
C GLY A 221 0.91 -19.80 -2.10
N SER A 222 1.51 -19.78 -3.29
CA SER A 222 2.93 -19.54 -3.52
C SER A 222 3.19 -18.26 -4.32
N PHE A 223 4.41 -17.76 -4.23
CA PHE A 223 4.89 -16.64 -5.03
C PHE A 223 6.16 -17.03 -5.78
N PHE A 224 6.03 -17.23 -7.09
CA PHE A 224 7.05 -17.74 -8.03
C PHE A 224 7.57 -19.16 -7.77
N SER A 225 7.83 -19.53 -6.52
CA SER A 225 8.35 -20.83 -6.13
C SER A 225 7.53 -21.45 -5.01
N ASP A 226 7.44 -22.78 -5.02
CA ASP A 226 6.86 -23.57 -3.92
C ASP A 226 7.65 -23.49 -2.60
N LEU A 227 8.84 -22.90 -2.63
CA LEU A 227 9.62 -22.58 -1.44
C LEU A 227 9.23 -21.23 -0.81
N ILE A 228 8.52 -20.38 -1.56
CA ILE A 228 8.06 -19.06 -1.13
C ILE A 228 6.54 -19.11 -1.01
N ARG A 229 6.04 -19.34 0.20
CA ARG A 229 4.63 -19.66 0.44
C ARG A 229 4.02 -18.85 1.56
N ALA A 230 2.71 -18.65 1.47
CA ALA A 230 1.91 -18.09 2.54
C ALA A 230 1.16 -19.25 3.19
N ARG A 231 1.58 -19.67 4.39
CA ARG A 231 0.89 -20.72 5.16
C ARG A 231 0.68 -20.28 6.59
N LEU A 232 -0.54 -20.38 7.10
CA LEU A 232 -0.80 -20.17 8.53
C LEU A 232 -1.01 -21.49 9.24
N TYR A 233 -0.32 -21.65 10.36
CA TYR A 233 -0.53 -22.76 11.28
C TYR A 233 -1.59 -22.38 12.31
N LEU A 234 -2.60 -23.21 12.48
CA LEU A 234 -3.80 -22.91 13.24
C LEU A 234 -4.05 -23.99 14.30
N HIS A 235 -4.76 -23.60 15.35
CA HIS A 235 -5.39 -24.50 16.30
C HIS A 235 -6.88 -24.18 16.40
N ALA A 236 -7.69 -25.18 16.77
CA ALA A 236 -9.11 -24.97 16.98
C ALA A 236 -9.35 -23.96 18.13
N ASP A 237 -10.32 -23.07 17.96
CA ASP A 237 -10.74 -22.13 18.99
C ASP A 237 -11.53 -22.90 20.07
N PRO A 238 -11.02 -23.01 21.32
CA PRO A 238 -11.70 -23.76 22.37
C PRO A 238 -13.03 -23.12 22.79
N ALA A 239 -13.22 -21.82 22.54
CA ALA A 239 -14.43 -21.09 22.91
C ALA A 239 -15.50 -21.12 21.79
N ARG A 240 -15.12 -21.44 20.55
CA ARG A 240 -16.01 -21.39 19.39
C ARG A 240 -15.76 -22.59 18.46
N PRO A 241 -16.59 -23.65 18.56
CA PRO A 241 -16.48 -24.81 17.69
C PRO A 241 -16.48 -24.42 16.20
N GLY A 242 -15.52 -24.96 15.44
CA GLY A 242 -15.36 -24.66 14.01
C GLY A 242 -14.60 -23.38 13.68
N ALA A 243 -14.23 -22.56 14.67
CA ALA A 243 -13.33 -21.42 14.47
C ALA A 243 -11.86 -21.81 14.70
N TYR A 244 -10.95 -21.03 14.12
CA TYR A 244 -9.51 -21.20 14.23
C TYR A 244 -8.84 -20.00 14.87
N ARG A 245 -7.77 -20.29 15.62
CA ARG A 245 -6.83 -19.31 16.16
C ARG A 245 -5.45 -19.53 15.60
N VAL A 246 -4.72 -18.45 15.41
CA VAL A 246 -3.34 -18.44 14.92
C VAL A 246 -2.44 -19.09 15.97
N GLN A 247 -1.60 -20.03 15.56
CA GLN A 247 -0.61 -20.66 16.45
C GLN A 247 0.46 -19.63 16.84
N THR A 248 0.58 -19.33 18.13
CA THR A 248 1.60 -18.43 18.69
C THR A 248 2.41 -19.08 19.82
N ASP A 249 2.26 -20.39 20.05
CA ASP A 249 2.89 -21.09 21.17
C ASP A 249 4.42 -21.20 21.00
N PRO A 250 5.22 -20.70 21.98
CA PRO A 250 6.67 -20.89 21.99
C PRO A 250 7.13 -22.35 21.97
N ALA A 251 6.28 -23.31 22.36
CA ALA A 251 6.58 -24.74 22.25
C ALA A 251 6.62 -25.23 20.79
N ARG A 252 6.09 -24.45 19.84
CA ARG A 252 6.15 -24.71 18.39
C ARG A 252 6.81 -23.54 17.64
N PRO A 253 8.09 -23.26 17.92
CA PRO A 253 8.70 -21.97 17.60
C PRO A 253 8.74 -21.66 16.10
N ALA A 254 8.99 -22.66 15.25
CA ALA A 254 8.99 -22.46 13.79
C ALA A 254 7.61 -22.08 13.24
N GLN A 255 6.54 -22.70 13.75
CA GLN A 255 5.16 -22.40 13.34
C GLN A 255 4.72 -21.02 13.83
N ALA A 256 5.04 -20.71 15.10
CA ALA A 256 4.73 -19.44 15.72
C ALA A 256 5.46 -18.27 15.04
N VAL A 257 6.76 -18.40 14.73
CA VAL A 257 7.50 -17.37 13.98
C VAL A 257 6.97 -17.21 12.56
N ASN A 258 6.66 -18.30 11.85
CA ASN A 258 6.07 -18.22 10.52
C ASN A 258 4.76 -17.40 10.55
N ASN A 259 3.89 -17.68 11.50
CA ASN A 259 2.65 -16.92 11.67
C ASN A 259 2.89 -15.47 12.05
N LEU A 260 3.83 -15.21 12.97
CA LEU A 260 4.24 -13.86 13.37
C LEU A 260 4.68 -13.04 12.15
N LEU A 261 5.45 -13.62 11.24
CA LEU A 261 5.93 -12.95 10.03
C LEU A 261 4.82 -12.67 9.01
N LEU A 262 3.81 -13.52 8.93
CA LEU A 262 2.71 -13.39 7.96
C LEU A 262 1.50 -12.60 8.49
N THR A 263 1.36 -12.46 9.81
CA THR A 263 0.16 -11.86 10.43
C THR A 263 0.48 -10.72 11.40
N GLY A 264 1.73 -10.60 11.86
CA GLY A 264 2.09 -9.71 12.96
C GLY A 264 1.55 -10.19 14.31
N CYS A 265 0.88 -11.35 14.39
CA CYS A 265 0.31 -11.86 15.63
C CYS A 265 1.40 -12.30 16.59
N ALA A 266 1.41 -11.71 17.77
CA ALA A 266 2.35 -11.96 18.83
C ALA A 266 1.66 -11.83 20.18
N ARG A 267 2.19 -12.51 21.21
CA ARG A 267 1.73 -12.35 22.59
C ARG A 267 2.21 -11.03 23.23
N GLN A 268 3.21 -10.39 22.63
CA GLN A 268 3.84 -9.15 23.09
C GLN A 268 4.52 -8.44 21.94
N ALA A 269 4.94 -7.18 22.17
CA ALA A 269 5.67 -6.41 21.17
C ALA A 269 6.95 -7.13 20.73
N VAL A 270 7.18 -7.20 19.42
CA VAL A 270 8.37 -7.80 18.82
C VAL A 270 9.19 -6.69 18.16
N PRO A 271 10.29 -6.22 18.78
CA PRO A 271 11.14 -5.19 18.20
C PRO A 271 11.74 -5.64 16.87
N LEU A 272 11.74 -4.73 15.90
CA LEU A 272 12.38 -4.89 14.60
C LEU A 272 13.38 -3.74 14.39
N ARG A 273 14.67 -4.09 14.32
CA ARG A 273 15.71 -3.20 13.82
C ARG A 273 15.78 -3.36 12.31
N LEU A 274 15.24 -2.38 11.60
CA LEU A 274 15.10 -2.41 10.15
C LEU A 274 16.16 -1.54 9.49
N THR A 275 17.05 -2.12 8.70
CA THR A 275 17.90 -1.39 7.77
C THR A 275 17.15 -1.23 6.46
N PHE A 276 16.77 -0.01 6.13
CA PHE A 276 16.20 0.33 4.82
C PHE A 276 17.35 0.66 3.85
N ASP A 277 17.56 -0.20 2.86
CA ASP A 277 18.53 0.01 1.77
C ASP A 277 17.82 0.74 0.63
N LYS A 278 18.02 2.06 0.58
CA LYS A 278 17.36 2.99 -0.33
C LYS A 278 18.14 3.15 -1.63
N TYR A 279 17.46 3.64 -2.66
CA TYR A 279 18.07 4.00 -3.92
C TYR A 279 19.33 4.88 -3.74
N GLY A 280 20.35 4.61 -4.56
CA GLY A 280 21.65 5.28 -4.44
C GLY A 280 22.54 4.74 -3.31
N ASN A 281 22.27 3.54 -2.78
CA ASN A 281 22.99 2.90 -1.68
C ASN A 281 22.92 3.68 -0.36
N VAL A 282 21.85 4.45 -0.16
CA VAL A 282 21.61 5.18 1.09
C VAL A 282 21.01 4.21 2.09
N ARG A 283 21.70 3.97 3.20
CA ARG A 283 21.20 3.08 4.26
C ARG A 283 20.69 3.87 5.45
N LYS A 284 19.47 3.57 5.87
CA LYS A 284 18.86 4.17 7.06
C LYS A 284 18.38 3.08 8.01
N THR A 285 18.64 3.24 9.30
CA THR A 285 18.12 2.31 10.31
C THR A 285 16.88 2.89 10.97
N LEU A 286 15.81 2.11 10.98
CA LEU A 286 14.55 2.42 11.65
C LEU A 286 14.37 1.45 12.83
N SER A 287 13.86 1.97 13.95
CA SER A 287 13.43 1.15 15.08
C SER A 287 11.91 1.13 15.12
N VAL A 288 11.33 0.01 14.71
CA VAL A 288 9.88 -0.23 14.64
C VAL A 288 9.56 -1.57 15.29
N THR A 289 8.31 -2.01 15.22
CA THR A 289 7.96 -3.39 15.58
C THR A 289 7.63 -4.23 14.35
N LEU A 290 7.83 -5.54 14.44
CA LEU A 290 7.44 -6.45 13.35
C LEU A 290 5.92 -6.42 13.08
N PRO A 291 5.03 -6.41 14.09
CA PRO A 291 3.60 -6.23 13.86
C PRO A 291 3.25 -4.92 13.15
N GLN A 292 3.94 -3.82 13.47
CA GLN A 292 3.79 -2.53 12.80
C GLN A 292 4.15 -2.62 11.31
N TYR A 293 5.25 -3.29 10.95
CA TYR A 293 5.62 -3.51 9.54
C TYR A 293 4.59 -4.37 8.79
N VAL A 294 4.15 -5.48 9.40
CA VAL A 294 3.13 -6.35 8.79
C VAL A 294 1.81 -5.58 8.60
N ARG A 295 1.41 -4.76 9.58
CA ARG A 295 0.22 -3.91 9.50
C ARG A 295 0.35 -2.90 8.35
N TYR A 296 1.51 -2.24 8.21
CA TYR A 296 1.78 -1.33 7.10
C TYR A 296 1.60 -2.03 5.75
N CYS A 297 2.24 -3.19 5.56
CA CYS A 297 2.12 -3.95 4.32
C CYS A 297 0.65 -4.31 4.00
N ASN A 298 -0.10 -4.77 5.01
CA ASN A 298 -1.52 -5.11 4.83
C ASN A 298 -2.36 -3.87 4.48
N ALA A 299 -2.10 -2.73 5.11
CA ALA A 299 -2.80 -1.47 4.84
C ALA A 299 -2.51 -0.94 3.42
N GLU A 300 -1.30 -1.13 2.92
CA GLU A 300 -0.92 -0.82 1.53
C GLU A 300 -1.42 -1.89 0.53
N GLY A 301 -2.19 -2.89 0.97
CA GLY A 301 -2.76 -3.92 0.10
C GLY A 301 -1.78 -5.00 -0.34
N CYS A 302 -0.64 -5.14 0.34
CA CYS A 302 0.31 -6.21 0.06
C CYS A 302 -0.18 -7.57 0.58
N ARG A 303 0.10 -8.62 -0.18
CA ARG A 303 0.04 -10.01 0.28
C ARG A 303 1.42 -10.49 0.69
N LEU A 304 1.50 -11.12 1.86
CA LEU A 304 2.77 -11.59 2.43
C LEU A 304 3.04 -13.05 2.07
N TYR A 305 4.28 -13.35 1.65
CA TYR A 305 4.80 -14.69 1.42
C TYR A 305 6.16 -14.86 2.09
N LEU A 306 6.47 -16.08 2.54
CA LEU A 306 7.70 -16.35 3.28
C LEU A 306 8.54 -17.41 2.57
N GLY A 307 9.83 -17.11 2.36
CA GLY A 307 10.86 -18.08 2.04
C GLY A 307 11.79 -18.28 3.23
N VAL A 308 11.87 -19.49 3.77
CA VAL A 308 12.79 -19.80 4.88
C VAL A 308 14.11 -20.32 4.31
N LYS A 309 15.23 -19.64 4.63
CA LYS A 309 16.57 -20.01 4.16
C LYS A 309 17.20 -21.06 5.06
N GLU A 310 17.17 -20.79 6.36
CA GLU A 310 17.82 -21.62 7.37
C GLU A 310 16.99 -21.67 8.65
N ARG A 311 17.05 -22.81 9.33
CA ARG A 311 16.51 -23.00 10.67
C ARG A 311 17.62 -23.51 11.56
N THR A 312 17.85 -22.82 12.66
CA THR A 312 18.77 -23.25 13.71
C THR A 312 17.97 -23.63 14.96
N GLU A 313 18.65 -24.09 16.00
CA GLU A 313 18.02 -24.38 17.30
C GLU A 313 17.49 -23.10 17.99
N THR A 314 18.05 -21.94 17.65
CA THR A 314 17.80 -20.67 18.36
C THR A 314 17.00 -19.66 17.54
N GLY A 315 16.76 -19.90 16.24
CA GLY A 315 16.01 -18.99 15.39
C GLY A 315 15.93 -19.42 13.93
N ILE A 316 15.48 -18.49 13.09
CA ILE A 316 15.43 -18.68 11.63
C ILE A 316 16.03 -17.50 10.90
N SER A 317 16.56 -17.77 9.70
CA SER A 317 16.78 -16.75 8.67
C SER A 317 15.77 -16.94 7.54
N ALA A 318 15.15 -15.86 7.10
CA ALA A 318 14.06 -15.90 6.13
C ALA A 318 14.00 -14.63 5.29
N THR A 319 13.26 -14.70 4.19
CA THR A 319 12.89 -13.53 3.38
C THR A 319 11.37 -13.43 3.35
N LEU A 320 10.84 -12.29 3.81
CA LEU A 320 9.44 -11.93 3.71
C LEU A 320 9.23 -11.08 2.45
N PHE A 321 8.29 -11.50 1.60
CA PHE A 321 7.90 -10.81 0.38
C PHE A 321 6.53 -10.17 0.59
N ALA A 322 6.46 -8.84 0.51
CA ALA A 322 5.19 -8.12 0.52
C ALA A 322 4.85 -7.67 -0.90
N VAL A 323 3.88 -8.35 -1.50
CA VAL A 323 3.56 -8.25 -2.93
C VAL A 323 2.28 -7.45 -3.11
N ASN A 324 2.37 -6.34 -3.82
CA ASN A 324 1.21 -5.57 -4.26
C ASN A 324 1.03 -5.75 -5.77
N THR A 325 0.06 -6.56 -6.17
CA THR A 325 -0.21 -6.84 -7.60
C THR A 325 -0.86 -5.65 -8.30
N LYS A 326 -1.67 -4.86 -7.57
CA LYS A 326 -2.41 -3.71 -8.13
C LYS A 326 -1.49 -2.55 -8.51
N LEU A 327 -0.48 -2.29 -7.69
CA LEU A 327 0.59 -1.32 -7.94
C LEU A 327 1.86 -1.95 -8.54
N ALA A 328 1.82 -3.25 -8.82
CA ALA A 328 2.89 -4.00 -9.49
C ALA A 328 4.28 -3.89 -8.85
N TYR A 329 4.36 -3.95 -7.52
CA TYR A 329 5.65 -3.97 -6.80
C TYR A 329 5.76 -5.10 -5.78
N CYS A 330 7.00 -5.37 -5.35
CA CYS A 330 7.34 -6.21 -4.22
C CYS A 330 8.28 -5.45 -3.26
N HIS A 331 8.00 -5.53 -1.96
CA HIS A 331 9.00 -5.30 -0.94
C HIS A 331 9.66 -6.64 -0.57
N THR A 332 10.98 -6.64 -0.46
CA THR A 332 11.76 -7.80 -0.04
C THR A 332 12.43 -7.48 1.28
N LEU A 333 12.09 -8.22 2.32
CA LEU A 333 12.62 -8.04 3.67
C LEU A 333 13.37 -9.30 4.12
N SER A 334 14.70 -9.25 4.07
CA SER A 334 15.56 -10.29 4.63
C SER A 334 15.61 -10.18 6.15
N LEU A 335 15.46 -11.29 6.87
CA LEU A 335 15.23 -11.31 8.31
C LEU A 335 16.07 -12.36 9.03
N ILE A 336 16.51 -12.01 10.23
CA ILE A 336 17.02 -12.92 11.26
C ILE A 336 16.09 -12.81 12.46
N VAL A 337 15.42 -13.92 12.80
CA VAL A 337 14.40 -13.97 13.84
C VAL A 337 14.82 -14.97 14.93
N PRO A 338 15.27 -14.50 16.11
CA PRO A 338 15.56 -15.39 17.22
C PRO A 338 14.26 -15.89 17.85
N PHE A 339 14.17 -17.17 18.23
CA PHE A 339 12.97 -17.74 18.87
C PHE A 339 12.66 -17.13 20.23
N SER A 340 13.65 -16.51 20.87
CA SER A 340 13.49 -15.75 22.11
C SER A 340 12.40 -14.67 22.02
N VAL A 341 12.11 -14.14 20.81
CA VAL A 341 11.07 -13.10 20.63
C VAL A 341 9.68 -13.60 21.00
N LEU A 342 9.43 -14.91 20.85
CA LEU A 342 8.17 -15.53 21.26
C LEU A 342 7.99 -15.50 22.79
N GLN A 343 9.10 -15.41 23.54
CA GLN A 343 9.15 -15.30 24.99
C GLN A 343 9.38 -13.86 25.48
N GLY A 344 9.52 -12.89 24.56
CA GLY A 344 9.55 -11.46 24.92
C GLY A 344 10.94 -10.88 25.06
N SER A 345 11.95 -11.63 24.62
CA SER A 345 13.34 -11.20 24.63
C SER A 345 13.95 -11.28 23.23
N GLY A 346 14.95 -10.45 22.97
CA GLY A 346 15.60 -10.38 21.66
C GLY A 346 14.95 -9.36 20.72
N THR A 347 15.44 -9.36 19.49
CA THR A 347 15.12 -8.34 18.49
C THR A 347 15.25 -8.98 17.12
N VAL A 348 14.25 -8.76 16.28
CA VAL A 348 14.33 -9.13 14.87
C VAL A 348 15.23 -8.12 14.17
N VAL A 349 16.15 -8.61 13.36
CA VAL A 349 17.00 -7.77 12.50
C VAL A 349 16.59 -8.01 11.06
N GLY A 350 16.40 -6.95 10.28
CA GLY A 350 16.08 -7.11 8.88
C GLY A 350 16.61 -6.01 7.97
N THR A 351 16.74 -6.36 6.69
CA THR A 351 17.14 -5.45 5.61
C THR A 351 16.02 -5.39 4.58
N LEU A 352 15.49 -4.19 4.34
CA LEU A 352 14.38 -3.92 3.41
C LEU A 352 14.89 -3.36 2.09
N TYR A 353 14.47 -3.98 1.00
CA TYR A 353 14.49 -3.45 -0.37
C TYR A 353 13.04 -3.18 -0.78
N ALA A 354 12.72 -1.93 -1.13
CA ALA A 354 11.34 -1.53 -1.39
C ALA A 354 11.05 -1.28 -2.88
N PHE A 355 9.77 -1.37 -3.26
CA PHE A 355 9.25 -1.02 -4.58
C PHE A 355 9.98 -1.67 -5.76
N THR A 356 10.44 -2.92 -5.59
CA THR A 356 11.00 -3.68 -6.72
C THR A 356 9.85 -3.99 -7.70
N PRO A 357 9.91 -3.54 -8.98
CA PRO A 357 8.85 -3.81 -9.94
C PRO A 357 8.63 -5.30 -10.13
N LEU A 358 7.39 -5.77 -10.15
CA LEU A 358 7.11 -7.21 -10.25
C LEU A 358 7.62 -7.84 -11.54
N GLN A 359 7.70 -7.07 -12.62
CA GLN A 359 8.31 -7.51 -13.88
C GLN A 359 9.81 -7.84 -13.77
N ASN A 360 10.50 -7.27 -12.77
CA ASN A 360 11.92 -7.54 -12.48
C ASN A 360 12.11 -8.68 -11.47
N VAL A 361 11.04 -9.12 -10.80
CA VAL A 361 11.08 -10.26 -9.89
C VAL A 361 10.93 -11.53 -10.72
N THR A 362 12.03 -12.23 -10.93
CA THR A 362 12.07 -13.51 -11.65
C THR A 362 12.57 -14.62 -10.74
N GLU A 363 12.45 -15.89 -11.15
CA GLU A 363 13.08 -16.99 -10.39
C GLU A 363 14.58 -16.77 -10.17
N ASP A 364 15.27 -16.16 -11.15
CA ASP A 364 16.69 -15.88 -11.08
C ASP A 364 17.04 -14.70 -10.14
N PHE A 365 16.10 -13.77 -9.92
CA PHE A 365 16.24 -12.75 -8.88
C PHE A 365 16.46 -13.38 -7.49
N PHE A 366 15.80 -14.51 -7.22
CA PHE A 366 15.93 -15.22 -5.93
C PHE A 366 17.19 -16.08 -5.81
N LYS A 367 17.83 -16.46 -6.91
CA LYS A 367 19.13 -17.18 -6.87
C LYS A 367 20.30 -16.23 -6.55
N ASN A 368 20.17 -14.96 -6.94
CA ASN A 368 21.27 -13.99 -6.89
C ASN A 368 21.19 -12.99 -5.73
N ASN A 369 20.01 -12.82 -5.11
CA ASN A 369 19.82 -12.01 -3.90
C ASN A 369 19.36 -12.93 -2.76
N PRO A 370 20.27 -13.70 -2.13
CA PRO A 370 19.92 -14.64 -1.07
C PRO A 370 19.20 -13.94 0.08
#